data_AF-A0A5B7HZ23-F1
#
_entry.id   AF-A0A5B7HZ23-F1
#
_cell.length_a   1.000
_cell.length_b   1.000
_cell.length_c   1.000
_cell.angle_alpha   90.00
_cell.angle_beta   90.00
_cell.angle_gamma   90.00
#
_symmetry.space_group_name_H-M   'P 1'
#
loop_
_entity.id
_entity.type
_entity.pdbx_description
1 polymer ?
#
loop_
_entity_poly.entity_id
_entity_poly.type
_entity_poly.pdbx_seq_one_letter_code
_entity_poly.pdbx_strand_id
1 'polypeptide(L)'
;MQQLGSRQGDTETLDCNAQVMDTLSAEARKADFRLHEVGKDITKVATIVVKSLTVLDKVAHDDNLPVVAQEVAKLNGALALLGNAHYWNNLTRHHVIKRDINPKYSYLCSDKAPMTGLLFGNDLSQTTRQIEEADRLKSKFISKKRSTFWTSNTGRFSGGRQRGFFGKAPSRGFSSKFQPYDSHRSTVRGDPRMDGWMDFK
;
A
#
# COMPACT_ATOMS: atom_id res chain seq x y z
N MET A 1 -22.56 -21.23 20.37
CA MET A 1 -21.29 -21.21 21.11
C MET A 1 -20.16 -21.48 20.13
N GLN A 2 -19.49 -20.45 19.63
CA GLN A 2 -18.27 -20.63 18.85
C GLN A 2 -17.08 -20.61 19.81
N GLN A 3 -16.32 -21.69 19.78
CA GLN A 3 -15.07 -21.88 20.51
C GLN A 3 -14.06 -20.81 20.07
N LEU A 4 -13.76 -19.86 20.94
CA LEU A 4 -12.52 -19.10 20.87
C LEU A 4 -11.43 -20.00 21.45
N GLY A 5 -10.93 -20.89 20.59
CA GLY A 5 -9.77 -21.73 20.86
C GLY A 5 -8.57 -20.87 21.21
N SER A 6 -8.08 -21.08 22.43
CA SER A 6 -6.76 -20.79 22.96
C SER A 6 -5.72 -20.44 21.90
N ARG A 7 -5.54 -19.14 21.64
CA ARG A 7 -4.26 -18.60 21.19
C ARG A 7 -3.57 -18.05 22.42
N GLN A 8 -2.79 -18.91 23.07
CA GLN A 8 -1.61 -18.47 23.82
C GLN A 8 -0.61 -17.93 22.78
N GLY A 9 -0.96 -16.83 22.14
CA GLY A 9 -0.08 -16.11 21.24
C GLY A 9 0.50 -15.00 22.07
N ASP A 10 1.81 -15.05 22.29
CA ASP A 10 2.57 -13.86 22.59
C ASP A 10 2.02 -12.75 21.68
N THR A 11 1.49 -11.69 22.28
CA THR A 11 1.02 -10.51 21.54
C THR A 11 2.26 -9.85 20.98
N GLU A 12 2.92 -10.46 20.02
CA GLU A 12 4.18 -9.99 19.48
C GLU A 12 3.86 -8.98 18.39
N THR A 13 4.54 -7.84 18.45
CA THR A 13 4.45 -6.85 17.37
C THR A 13 5.02 -7.48 16.12
N LEU A 14 4.23 -7.53 15.04
CA LEU A 14 4.67 -8.17 13.81
C LEU A 14 5.77 -7.35 13.14
N ASP A 15 6.92 -7.94 12.87
CA ASP A 15 7.95 -7.26 12.11
C ASP A 15 7.62 -7.26 10.61
N CYS A 16 8.07 -6.22 9.91
CA CYS A 16 8.03 -6.20 8.46
C CYS A 16 9.17 -7.07 7.91
N ASN A 17 8.92 -7.83 6.86
CA ASN A 17 9.95 -8.65 6.24
C ASN A 17 11.06 -7.77 5.66
N ALA A 18 12.33 -8.08 5.95
CA ALA A 18 13.49 -7.30 5.50
C ALA A 18 13.50 -7.08 3.97
N GLN A 19 13.18 -8.12 3.20
CA GLN A 19 13.09 -8.05 1.73
C GLN A 19 12.07 -7.01 1.24
N VAL A 20 10.97 -6.81 1.98
CA VAL A 20 9.99 -5.77 1.67
C VAL A 20 10.53 -4.42 2.11
N MET A 21 11.06 -4.31 3.34
CA MET A 21 11.61 -3.07 3.90
C MET A 21 12.69 -2.41 3.04
N ASP A 22 13.57 -3.22 2.44
CA ASP A 22 14.65 -2.74 1.58
C ASP A 22 14.14 -2.12 0.28
N THR A 23 12.95 -2.52 -0.18
CA THR A 23 12.34 -2.02 -1.43
C THR A 23 11.50 -0.76 -1.23
N LEU A 24 11.18 -0.40 0.01
CA LEU A 24 10.34 0.76 0.31
C LEU A 24 11.09 2.08 0.10
N SER A 25 10.33 3.15 -0.10
CA SER A 25 10.79 4.52 0.00
C SER A 25 11.15 4.87 1.45
N ALA A 26 11.99 5.90 1.63
CA ALA A 26 12.37 6.37 2.95
C ALA A 26 11.15 6.84 3.77
N GLU A 27 10.18 7.47 3.11
CA GLU A 27 8.93 7.92 3.74
C GLU A 27 8.06 6.75 4.20
N ALA A 28 7.90 5.72 3.37
CA ALA A 28 7.14 4.52 3.76
C ALA A 28 7.81 3.78 4.92
N ARG A 29 9.14 3.63 4.93
CA ARG A 29 9.87 3.06 6.07
C ARG A 29 9.67 3.86 7.35
N LYS A 30 9.74 5.19 7.28
CA LYS A 30 9.52 6.06 8.44
C LYS A 30 8.09 5.95 8.96
N ALA A 31 7.11 5.85 8.07
CA ALA A 31 5.71 5.65 8.44
C ALA A 31 5.47 4.28 9.09
N ASP A 32 6.02 3.19 8.51
CA ASP A 32 5.94 1.85 9.11
C ASP A 32 6.61 1.81 10.48
N PHE A 33 7.80 2.39 10.63
CA PHE A 33 8.51 2.47 11.90
C PHE A 33 7.67 3.12 13.01
N ARG A 34 7.00 4.24 12.71
CA ARG A 34 6.13 4.92 13.69
C ARG A 34 4.95 4.04 14.11
N LEU A 35 4.33 3.34 13.16
CA LEU A 35 3.22 2.44 13.45
C LEU A 35 3.69 1.17 14.18
N HIS A 36 4.89 0.68 13.90
CA HIS A 36 5.52 -0.42 14.62
C HIS A 36 5.75 -0.06 16.09
N GLU A 37 6.30 1.13 16.37
CA GLU A 37 6.48 1.60 17.76
C GLU A 37 5.15 1.72 18.51
N VAL A 38 4.08 2.20 17.85
CA VAL A 38 2.72 2.17 18.43
C VAL A 38 2.28 0.74 18.74
N GLY A 39 2.54 -0.22 17.84
CA GLY A 39 2.26 -1.64 18.06
C GLY A 39 2.97 -2.21 19.29
N LYS A 40 4.24 -1.83 19.51
CA LYS A 40 5.02 -2.22 20.70
C LYS A 40 4.40 -1.68 21.97
N ASP A 41 3.94 -0.43 21.97
CA ASP A 41 3.33 0.16 23.15
C ASP A 41 1.97 -0.48 23.45
N ILE A 42 1.15 -0.77 22.43
CA ILE A 42 -0.10 -1.54 22.60
C ILE A 42 0.19 -2.92 23.21
N THR A 43 1.22 -3.61 22.71
CA THR A 43 1.67 -4.92 23.21
C THR A 43 2.07 -4.86 24.69
N LYS A 44 2.87 -3.84 25.07
CA LYS A 44 3.29 -3.64 26.47
C LYS A 44 2.08 -3.41 27.37
N VAL A 45 1.15 -2.55 26.96
CA VAL A 45 -0.06 -2.26 27.75
C VAL A 45 -0.94 -3.52 27.88
N ALA A 46 -1.14 -4.27 26.79
CA ALA A 46 -1.87 -5.54 26.83
C ALA A 46 -1.23 -6.55 27.80
N THR A 47 0.10 -6.64 27.79
CA THR A 47 0.86 -7.50 28.71
C THR A 47 0.63 -7.10 30.18
N ILE A 48 0.64 -5.80 30.48
CA ILE A 48 0.35 -5.29 31.82
C ILE A 48 -1.08 -5.66 32.24
N VAL A 49 -2.06 -5.43 31.37
CA VAL A 49 -3.47 -5.76 31.63
C VAL A 49 -3.67 -7.25 31.87
N VAL A 50 -3.04 -8.13 31.08
CA VAL A 50 -3.10 -9.58 31.27
C VAL A 50 -2.50 -9.98 32.63
N LYS A 51 -1.34 -9.42 33.01
CA LYS A 51 -0.75 -9.68 34.32
C LYS A 51 -1.68 -9.23 35.46
N SER A 52 -2.26 -8.04 35.37
CA SER A 52 -3.23 -7.54 36.35
C SER A 52 -4.48 -8.44 36.43
N LEU A 53 -5.01 -8.88 35.29
CA LEU A 53 -6.13 -9.83 35.22
C LEU A 53 -5.81 -11.13 35.95
N THR A 54 -4.63 -11.72 35.73
CA THR A 54 -4.26 -12.99 36.40
C THR A 54 -4.16 -12.88 37.92
N VAL A 55 -3.84 -11.70 38.45
CA VAL A 55 -3.81 -11.44 39.90
C VAL A 55 -5.23 -11.25 40.42
N LEU A 56 -6.04 -10.43 39.76
CA LEU A 56 -7.40 -10.13 40.19
C LEU A 56 -8.34 -11.34 40.08
N ASP A 57 -8.15 -12.20 39.08
CA ASP A 57 -8.95 -13.40 38.90
C ASP A 57 -8.76 -14.37 40.07
N LYS A 58 -7.53 -14.52 40.58
CA LYS A 58 -7.25 -15.32 41.79
C LYS A 58 -7.97 -14.76 43.01
N VAL A 59 -7.85 -13.44 43.23
CA VAL A 59 -8.51 -12.77 44.37
C VAL A 59 -10.04 -12.88 44.28
N ALA A 60 -10.61 -12.76 43.08
CA ALA A 60 -12.06 -12.89 42.88
C ALA A 60 -12.56 -14.30 43.24
N HIS A 61 -11.79 -15.34 42.93
CA HIS A 61 -12.14 -16.73 43.24
C HIS A 61 -11.97 -17.06 44.73
N ASP A 62 -10.89 -16.57 45.36
CA ASP A 62 -10.56 -16.89 46.76
C ASP A 62 -11.50 -16.19 47.76
N ASP A 63 -11.85 -14.92 47.51
CA ASP A 63 -12.59 -14.08 48.46
C ASP A 63 -14.06 -13.81 48.05
N ASN A 64 -14.51 -14.33 46.89
CA ASN A 64 -15.85 -14.15 46.32
C ASN A 64 -16.33 -12.68 46.31
N LEU A 65 -15.44 -11.76 45.92
CA LEU A 65 -15.66 -10.32 45.98
C LEU A 65 -16.32 -9.79 44.68
N PRO A 66 -17.60 -9.40 44.68
CA PRO A 66 -18.31 -8.99 43.46
C PRO A 66 -17.74 -7.73 42.81
N VAL A 67 -17.12 -6.84 43.61
CA VAL A 67 -16.43 -5.65 43.10
C VAL A 67 -15.21 -6.04 42.26
N VAL A 68 -14.45 -7.04 42.70
CA VAL A 68 -13.26 -7.54 41.96
C VAL A 68 -13.69 -8.21 40.66
N ALA A 69 -14.77 -9.00 40.69
CA ALA A 69 -15.33 -9.62 39.49
C ALA A 69 -15.77 -8.56 38.45
N GLN A 70 -16.33 -7.43 38.89
CA GLN A 70 -16.67 -6.31 38.01
C GLN A 70 -15.43 -5.68 37.36
N GLU A 71 -14.34 -5.48 38.11
CA GLU A 71 -13.09 -4.94 37.57
C GLU A 71 -12.42 -5.90 36.58
N VAL A 72 -12.45 -7.21 36.85
CA VAL A 72 -11.99 -8.25 35.91
C VAL A 72 -12.76 -8.15 34.59
N ALA A 73 -14.09 -7.98 34.63
CA ALA A 73 -14.89 -7.81 33.43
C ALA A 73 -14.52 -6.55 32.62
N LYS A 74 -14.26 -5.42 33.31
CA LYS A 74 -13.81 -4.17 32.65
C LYS A 74 -12.44 -4.34 31.99
N LEU A 75 -11.49 -4.97 32.68
CA LEU A 75 -10.15 -5.21 32.15
C LEU A 75 -10.15 -6.17 30.96
N ASN A 76 -11.01 -7.18 30.96
CA ASN A 76 -11.24 -8.03 29.78
C ASN A 76 -11.79 -7.23 28.59
N GLY A 77 -12.73 -6.31 28.84
CA GLY A 77 -13.21 -5.37 27.82
C GLY A 77 -12.09 -4.48 27.27
N ALA A 78 -11.24 -3.93 28.13
CA ALA A 78 -10.08 -3.14 27.73
C ALA A 78 -9.08 -3.96 26.89
N LEU A 79 -8.82 -5.21 27.28
CA LEU A 79 -7.95 -6.12 26.52
C LEU A 79 -8.50 -6.40 25.11
N ALA A 80 -9.82 -6.58 24.97
CA ALA A 80 -10.45 -6.74 23.66
C ALA A 80 -10.30 -5.48 22.78
N LEU A 81 -10.42 -4.28 23.37
CA LEU A 81 -10.19 -3.02 22.66
C LEU A 81 -8.73 -2.86 22.23
N LEU A 82 -7.77 -3.23 23.08
CA LEU A 82 -6.34 -3.24 22.74
C LEU A 82 -6.05 -4.20 21.59
N GLY A 83 -6.66 -5.40 21.61
CA GLY A 83 -6.56 -6.36 20.50
C GLY A 83 -7.08 -5.80 19.18
N ASN A 84 -8.23 -5.13 19.20
CA ASN A 84 -8.79 -4.47 18.01
C ASN A 84 -7.87 -3.31 17.54
N ALA A 85 -7.36 -2.49 18.45
CA ALA A 85 -6.42 -1.41 18.11
C ALA A 85 -5.13 -1.96 17.47
N HIS A 86 -4.58 -3.07 18.00
CA HIS A 86 -3.41 -3.73 17.45
C HIS A 86 -3.67 -4.25 16.04
N TYR A 87 -4.84 -4.86 15.81
CA TYR A 87 -5.28 -5.32 14.49
C TYR A 87 -5.35 -4.17 13.48
N TRP A 88 -6.02 -3.06 13.83
CA TRP A 88 -6.11 -1.88 12.96
C TRP A 88 -4.76 -1.21 12.70
N ASN A 89 -3.86 -1.22 13.68
CA ASN A 89 -2.49 -0.74 13.49
C ASN A 89 -1.76 -1.56 12.41
N ASN A 90 -1.86 -2.90 12.48
CA ASN A 90 -1.24 -3.78 11.49
C ASN A 90 -1.88 -3.66 10.09
N LEU A 91 -3.20 -3.48 10.01
CA LEU A 91 -3.87 -3.16 8.74
C LEU A 91 -3.38 -1.83 8.15
N THR A 92 -3.17 -0.83 8.99
CA THR A 92 -2.68 0.49 8.55
C THR A 92 -1.26 0.37 8.00
N ARG A 93 -0.38 -0.38 8.68
CA ARG A 93 0.98 -0.68 8.19
C ARG A 93 0.95 -1.36 6.83
N HIS A 94 0.10 -2.37 6.70
CA HIS A 94 -0.11 -3.08 5.46
C HIS A 94 -0.57 -2.14 4.32
N HIS A 95 -1.47 -1.20 4.59
CA HIS A 95 -1.93 -0.22 3.60
C HIS A 95 -0.85 0.81 3.21
N VAL A 96 -0.05 1.27 4.18
CA VAL A 96 1.10 2.15 3.93
C VAL A 96 2.09 1.46 2.99
N ILE A 97 2.42 0.21 3.29
CA ILE A 97 3.38 -0.58 2.50
C ILE A 97 2.82 -0.91 1.12
N LYS A 98 1.55 -1.30 1.02
CA LYS A 98 0.87 -1.64 -0.24
C LYS A 98 0.97 -0.55 -1.30
N ARG A 99 0.94 0.72 -0.89
CA ARG A 99 1.03 1.87 -1.80
C ARG A 99 2.41 2.06 -2.41
N ASP A 100 3.43 1.51 -1.76
CA ASP A 100 4.83 1.81 -2.04
C ASP A 100 5.57 0.61 -2.67
N ILE A 101 5.06 -0.61 -2.49
CA ILE A 101 5.59 -1.80 -3.17
C ILE A 101 5.24 -1.83 -4.66
N ASN A 102 6.05 -2.57 -5.44
CA ASN A 102 5.79 -2.79 -6.86
C ASN A 102 4.39 -3.42 -7.07
N PRO A 103 3.56 -2.92 -8.01
CA PRO A 103 2.25 -3.48 -8.30
C PRO A 103 2.22 -4.98 -8.60
N LYS A 104 3.30 -5.55 -9.14
CA LYS A 104 3.46 -7.00 -9.36
C LYS A 104 3.34 -7.80 -8.04
N TYR A 105 3.73 -7.19 -6.93
CA TYR A 105 3.71 -7.78 -5.60
C TYR A 105 2.52 -7.35 -4.74
N SER A 106 1.60 -6.55 -5.28
CA SER A 106 0.43 -6.01 -4.57
C SER A 106 -0.46 -7.07 -3.91
N TYR A 107 -0.46 -8.29 -4.43
CA TYR A 107 -1.21 -9.42 -3.91
C TYR A 107 -0.65 -9.94 -2.56
N LEU A 108 0.63 -9.70 -2.25
CA LEU A 108 1.20 -9.91 -0.92
C LEU A 108 0.47 -9.06 0.12
N CYS A 109 0.01 -7.89 -0.31
CA CYS A 109 -0.80 -7.00 0.50
C CYS A 109 -2.31 -7.20 0.28
N SER A 110 -2.76 -8.44 0.09
CA SER A 110 -4.18 -8.77 0.03
C SER A 110 -4.78 -8.87 1.43
N ASP A 111 -6.01 -8.40 1.62
CA ASP A 111 -6.73 -8.55 2.90
C ASP A 111 -6.96 -10.03 3.29
N LYS A 112 -6.81 -10.94 2.33
CA LYS A 112 -6.89 -12.39 2.53
C LYS A 112 -5.54 -13.02 2.94
N ALA A 113 -4.44 -12.28 2.86
CA ALA A 113 -3.13 -12.78 3.27
C ALA A 113 -3.07 -12.84 4.80
N PRO A 114 -2.85 -14.02 5.40
CA PRO A 114 -2.79 -14.13 6.85
C PRO A 114 -1.50 -13.49 7.36
N MET A 115 -1.63 -12.62 8.38
CA MET A 115 -0.50 -12.09 9.12
C MET A 115 -0.01 -13.17 10.11
N THR A 116 1.09 -13.86 9.78
CA THR A 116 1.64 -14.96 10.58
C THR A 116 3.13 -14.73 10.88
N GLY A 117 3.45 -14.34 12.12
CA GLY A 117 4.83 -14.09 12.59
C GLY A 117 5.45 -12.80 12.02
N LEU A 118 5.35 -12.59 10.70
CA LEU A 118 5.73 -11.38 9.98
C LEU A 118 4.53 -10.76 9.27
N LEU A 119 4.63 -9.47 8.96
CA LEU A 119 3.53 -8.68 8.40
C LEU A 119 3.00 -9.24 7.05
N PHE A 120 3.88 -9.86 6.24
CA PHE A 120 3.51 -10.50 4.97
C PHE A 120 3.68 -12.03 4.98
N GLY A 121 3.72 -12.62 6.18
CA GLY A 121 3.95 -14.06 6.36
C GLY A 121 5.41 -14.47 6.24
N ASN A 122 5.67 -15.75 6.51
CA ASN A 122 7.03 -16.28 6.63
C ASN A 122 7.63 -16.69 5.26
N ASP A 123 6.80 -17.08 4.29
CA ASP A 123 7.26 -17.72 3.05
C ASP A 123 7.27 -16.76 1.84
N LEU A 124 7.70 -15.50 2.04
CA LEU A 124 7.73 -14.49 0.98
C LEU A 124 8.45 -14.95 -0.30
N SER A 125 9.54 -15.71 -0.16
CA SER A 125 10.32 -16.22 -1.29
C SER A 125 9.52 -17.23 -2.11
N GLN A 126 8.78 -18.12 -1.46
CA GLN A 126 7.91 -19.09 -2.10
C GLN A 126 6.74 -18.40 -2.79
N THR A 127 6.09 -17.47 -2.10
CA THR A 127 4.97 -16.71 -2.67
C THR A 127 5.43 -15.92 -3.90
N THR A 128 6.60 -15.28 -3.83
CA THR A 128 7.19 -14.54 -4.96
C THR A 128 7.45 -15.45 -6.17
N ARG A 129 8.04 -16.63 -5.96
CA ARG A 129 8.27 -17.62 -7.03
C ARG A 129 6.97 -18.05 -7.69
N GLN A 130 5.91 -18.27 -6.91
CA GLN A 130 4.60 -18.64 -7.45
C GLN A 130 4.01 -17.56 -8.37
N ILE A 131 4.22 -16.27 -8.09
CA ILE A 131 3.81 -15.21 -9.02
C ILE A 131 4.59 -15.32 -10.32
N GLU A 132 5.91 -15.50 -10.23
CA GLU A 132 6.77 -15.51 -11.41
C GLU A 132 6.42 -16.68 -12.32
N GLU A 133 6.14 -17.84 -11.72
CA GLU A 133 5.61 -19.00 -12.41
C GLU A 133 4.22 -18.72 -13.01
N ALA A 134 3.31 -18.09 -12.28
CA ALA A 134 1.98 -17.73 -12.78
C ALA A 134 2.05 -16.72 -13.95
N ASP A 135 2.93 -15.73 -13.89
CA ASP A 135 3.19 -14.76 -14.97
C ASP A 135 3.81 -15.45 -16.18
N ARG A 136 4.73 -16.39 -15.96
CA ARG A 136 5.33 -17.21 -17.01
C ARG A 136 4.29 -18.15 -17.67
N LEU A 137 3.33 -18.64 -16.91
CA LEU A 137 2.21 -19.42 -17.46
C LEU A 137 1.24 -18.51 -18.24
N LYS A 138 0.83 -17.39 -17.65
CA LYS A 138 -0.07 -16.41 -18.27
C LYS A 138 0.49 -15.90 -19.60
N SER A 139 1.78 -15.60 -19.67
CA SER A 139 2.43 -15.20 -20.93
C SER A 139 2.42 -16.29 -22.00
N LYS A 140 2.51 -17.58 -21.62
CA LYS A 140 2.34 -18.72 -22.55
C LYS A 140 0.91 -18.86 -23.07
N PHE A 141 -0.10 -18.45 -22.31
CA PHE A 141 -1.50 -18.46 -22.74
C PHE A 141 -1.88 -17.22 -23.57
N ILE A 142 -1.32 -16.04 -23.26
CA ILE A 142 -1.60 -14.78 -23.98
C ILE A 142 -0.83 -14.71 -25.31
N SER A 143 0.35 -15.33 -25.43
CA SER A 143 1.13 -15.36 -26.67
C SER A 143 0.46 -16.11 -27.83
N LYS A 144 -0.70 -16.76 -27.62
CA LYS A 144 -1.47 -17.45 -28.65
C LYS A 144 -2.59 -16.62 -29.29
N LYS A 145 -2.68 -15.31 -29.05
CA LYS A 145 -3.59 -14.41 -29.80
C LYS A 145 -2.85 -13.32 -30.58
N ARG A 146 -1.98 -13.73 -31.52
CA ARG A 146 -1.72 -13.02 -32.80
C ARG A 146 -1.26 -14.03 -33.86
N SER A 147 -2.12 -14.99 -34.21
CA SER A 147 -1.92 -15.78 -35.44
C SER A 147 -3.24 -16.38 -35.92
N THR A 148 -3.94 -15.65 -36.79
CA THR A 148 -4.84 -16.14 -37.85
C THR A 148 -5.08 -14.92 -38.77
N PHE A 149 -4.40 -14.78 -39.91
CA PHE A 149 -4.58 -15.50 -41.20
C PHE A 149 -5.82 -14.99 -41.96
N TRP A 150 -5.59 -14.56 -43.21
CA TRP A 150 -6.50 -14.03 -44.25
C TRP A 150 -6.77 -12.52 -44.33
N THR A 151 -5.93 -11.80 -45.09
CA THR A 151 -6.41 -10.80 -46.06
C THR A 151 -5.62 -10.94 -47.36
N SER A 152 -6.04 -11.89 -48.20
CA SER A 152 -5.66 -11.92 -49.62
C SER A 152 -6.84 -11.43 -50.48
N ASN A 153 -6.51 -10.43 -51.29
CA ASN A 153 -7.04 -10.16 -52.63
C ASN A 153 -8.34 -9.36 -52.82
N THR A 154 -8.18 -8.09 -53.18
CA THR A 154 -8.93 -7.48 -54.29
C THR A 154 -7.93 -6.71 -55.16
N GLY A 155 -7.55 -7.31 -56.28
CA GLY A 155 -6.58 -6.77 -57.21
C GLY A 155 -7.10 -5.57 -58.02
N ARG A 156 -6.17 -4.92 -58.71
CA ARG A 156 -6.33 -4.44 -60.09
C ARG A 156 -4.96 -4.16 -60.69
N PHE A 157 -4.63 -4.98 -61.69
CA PHE A 157 -3.54 -4.80 -62.63
C PHE A 157 -4.00 -3.80 -63.71
N SER A 158 -3.31 -2.68 -63.89
CA SER A 158 -3.16 -1.95 -65.17
C SER A 158 -2.09 -0.89 -64.95
N GLY A 159 -0.88 -1.02 -65.50
CA GLY A 159 -0.62 -0.57 -66.86
C GLY A 159 0.43 0.54 -66.77
N GLY A 160 1.68 0.22 -67.11
CA GLY A 160 2.78 1.18 -67.06
C GLY A 160 2.67 2.29 -68.11
N ARG A 161 3.36 3.40 -67.85
CA ARG A 161 4.07 4.23 -68.85
C ARG A 161 4.89 5.31 -68.13
N GLN A 162 6.20 5.31 -68.40
CA GLN A 162 7.11 6.42 -68.18
C GLN A 162 6.88 7.54 -69.22
N ARG A 163 7.03 8.81 -68.81
CA ARG A 163 7.65 9.94 -69.56
C ARG A 163 7.46 11.23 -68.73
N GLY A 164 8.53 11.82 -68.17
CA GLY A 164 9.28 12.95 -68.77
C GLY A 164 8.74 14.28 -68.22
N PHE A 165 9.40 15.43 -68.12
CA PHE A 165 10.72 15.92 -68.52
C PHE A 165 10.77 17.41 -68.04
N PHE A 166 11.78 17.81 -67.26
CA PHE A 166 12.32 19.17 -67.03
C PHE A 166 11.43 20.36 -66.59
N GLY A 167 11.85 21.02 -65.50
CA GLY A 167 11.51 22.41 -65.18
C GLY A 167 12.26 22.92 -63.95
N LYS A 168 13.29 23.74 -64.15
CA LYS A 168 14.15 24.37 -63.14
C LYS A 168 13.41 25.47 -62.34
N ALA A 169 13.86 25.68 -61.09
CA ALA A 169 13.44 26.66 -60.06
C ALA A 169 13.75 28.14 -60.44
N PRO A 170 13.75 29.17 -59.54
CA PRO A 170 13.19 29.38 -58.17
C PRO A 170 12.47 30.77 -58.03
N SER A 171 12.04 31.19 -56.82
CA SER A 171 12.24 32.56 -56.24
C SER A 171 11.12 33.08 -55.31
N ARG A 172 11.54 33.66 -54.15
CA ARG A 172 10.91 34.74 -53.33
C ARG A 172 9.60 34.34 -52.60
N GLY A 173 9.47 34.36 -51.27
CA GLY A 173 10.05 35.23 -50.26
C GLY A 173 8.98 36.23 -49.79
N PHE A 174 8.30 35.97 -48.67
CA PHE A 174 7.80 37.02 -47.76
C PHE A 174 7.37 36.41 -46.42
N SER A 175 7.99 36.90 -45.35
CA SER A 175 7.53 36.78 -43.97
C SER A 175 6.48 37.86 -43.72
N SER A 176 5.45 37.59 -42.91
CA SER A 176 5.28 38.25 -41.61
C SER A 176 3.85 38.19 -41.06
N LYS A 177 3.79 38.23 -39.73
CA LYS A 177 2.69 38.68 -38.86
C LYS A 177 1.57 37.68 -38.57
N PHE A 178 1.82 36.87 -37.55
CA PHE A 178 0.79 36.63 -36.53
C PHE A 178 1.27 37.28 -35.23
N GLN A 179 0.63 38.39 -34.82
CA GLN A 179 0.74 38.94 -33.47
C GLN A 179 -0.54 38.59 -32.69
N PRO A 180 -0.42 38.21 -31.40
CA PRO A 180 -1.55 37.91 -30.54
C PRO A 180 -2.14 39.20 -29.97
N TYR A 181 -3.45 39.19 -29.67
CA TYR A 181 -4.10 40.26 -28.92
C TYR A 181 -4.32 39.83 -27.46
N ASP A 182 -3.80 40.66 -26.56
CA ASP A 182 -4.17 40.94 -25.17
C ASP A 182 -4.27 39.81 -24.13
N SER A 183 -3.41 39.79 -23.11
CA SER A 183 -3.26 40.71 -21.96
C SER A 183 -4.26 40.44 -20.84
N HIS A 184 -3.79 39.71 -19.81
CA HIS A 184 -4.23 39.96 -18.44
C HIS A 184 -3.00 39.99 -17.53
N ARG A 185 -2.83 41.16 -16.93
CA ARG A 185 -1.79 41.58 -16.02
C ARG A 185 -2.24 41.23 -14.59
N SER A 186 -1.46 40.45 -13.88
CA SER A 186 -1.49 40.40 -12.41
C SER A 186 -0.07 40.25 -11.89
N THR A 187 0.59 41.38 -11.70
CA THR A 187 1.70 41.51 -10.77
C THR A 187 1.17 41.29 -9.35
N VAL A 188 1.87 40.52 -8.51
CA VAL A 188 2.61 41.01 -7.33
C VAL A 188 3.24 39.79 -6.66
N ARG A 189 4.57 39.84 -6.55
CA ARG A 189 5.39 38.98 -5.69
C ARG A 189 5.86 39.88 -4.55
N GLY A 190 5.73 39.44 -3.30
CA GLY A 190 6.23 40.17 -2.15
C GLY A 190 5.89 39.50 -0.82
N ASP A 191 6.79 38.64 -0.35
CA ASP A 191 6.97 38.30 1.08
C ASP A 191 7.78 39.44 1.73
N PRO A 192 7.57 39.80 3.01
CA PRO A 192 8.45 39.22 4.05
C PRO A 192 7.84 39.06 5.46
N ARG A 193 8.20 37.93 6.11
CA ARG A 193 8.73 37.76 7.48
C ARG A 193 7.85 38.03 8.74
N MET A 194 7.84 36.97 9.57
CA MET A 194 8.11 36.85 11.02
C MET A 194 7.04 37.23 12.08
N ASP A 195 6.89 36.26 12.99
CA ASP A 195 6.56 36.29 14.42
C ASP A 195 5.13 36.56 14.90
N GLY A 196 4.60 35.59 15.67
CA GLY A 196 3.39 35.75 16.50
C GLY A 196 2.78 34.44 16.98
N TRP A 197 3.37 33.85 18.03
CA TRP A 197 2.73 32.82 18.87
C TRP A 197 1.83 33.46 19.95
N MET A 198 0.85 32.67 20.45
CA MET A 198 -0.06 32.89 21.62
C MET A 198 -1.26 33.83 21.34
N ASP A 199 -2.52 33.54 21.69
CA ASP A 199 -3.15 32.72 22.75
C ASP A 199 -4.53 32.19 22.30
N PHE A 200 -4.96 31.03 22.83
CA PHE A 200 -6.37 30.61 22.86
C PHE A 200 -6.91 30.78 24.28
N LYS A 201 -8.07 31.42 24.39
CA LYS A 201 -8.85 31.62 25.61
C LYS A 201 -10.02 30.63 25.63
#